data_AF-A0A1G1W6Q4-F1
#
_entry.id   AF-A0A1G1W6Q4-F1
#
_cell.length_a   1.000
_cell.length_b   1.000
_cell.length_c   1.000
_cell.angle_alpha   90.00
_cell.angle_beta   90.00
_cell.angle_gamma   90.00
#
_symmetry.space_group_name_H-M   'P 1'
#
loop_
_entity.id
_entity.type
_entity.pdbx_description
1 polymer ?
#
loop_
_entity_poly.entity_id
_entity_poly.type
_entity_poly.pdbx_seq_one_letter_code
_entity_poly.pdbx_strand_id
1 'polypeptide(L)'
;MIEVLGLILNYFDFQKLISPKYFFSANPGSAFKFYVPLVAFSTILIVLGAAILIYNKTKIKNYPPKNKFFNGLGIWSIIFGTFSLALIFFRYEGVRFLSARILWVFYLLSLFLVSFFYLKKYFGRLPKEIFKYESYLLKQKYLSKRKP
;
A
#
# COMPACT_ATOMS: atom_id res chain seq x y z
N MET A 1 13.53 -37.88 -8.81
CA MET A 1 12.74 -36.67 -8.48
C MET A 1 12.88 -36.28 -7.00
N ILE A 2 13.00 -37.23 -6.07
CA ILE A 2 13.18 -36.97 -4.62
C ILE A 2 14.59 -36.44 -4.28
N GLU A 3 15.63 -36.91 -4.96
CA GLU A 3 17.03 -36.49 -4.71
C GLU A 3 17.32 -35.03 -5.10
N VAL A 4 16.66 -34.53 -6.14
CA VAL A 4 16.81 -33.12 -6.60
C VAL A 4 16.20 -32.15 -5.57
N LEU A 5 15.07 -32.52 -4.95
CA LEU A 5 14.46 -31.76 -3.87
C LEU A 5 15.34 -31.75 -2.60
N GLY A 6 16.00 -32.87 -2.29
CA GLY A 6 16.98 -32.96 -1.20
C GLY A 6 18.20 -32.06 -1.40
N LEU A 7 18.73 -31.98 -2.62
CA LEU A 7 19.84 -31.08 -2.96
C LEU A 7 19.45 -29.60 -2.89
N ILE A 8 18.25 -29.24 -3.35
CA ILE A 8 17.75 -27.85 -3.28
C ILE A 8 17.56 -27.40 -1.83
N LEU A 9 17.03 -28.29 -0.97
CA LEU A 9 16.84 -28.01 0.46
C LEU A 9 18.16 -27.91 1.22
N ASN A 10 19.19 -28.67 0.82
CA ASN A 10 20.51 -28.64 1.47
C ASN A 10 21.35 -27.43 1.03
N TYR A 11 21.09 -26.87 -0.15
CA TYR A 11 21.74 -25.65 -0.65
C TYR A 11 21.16 -24.38 -0.03
N PHE A 12 19.88 -24.42 0.36
CA PHE A 12 19.21 -23.32 1.06
C PHE A 12 19.44 -23.42 2.57
N ASP A 13 20.47 -22.73 3.04
CA ASP A 13 20.79 -22.57 4.46
C ASP A 13 19.73 -21.65 5.12
N PHE A 14 18.54 -22.20 5.42
CA PHE A 14 17.40 -21.49 6.03
C PHE A 14 17.80 -20.79 7.34
N GLN A 15 18.80 -21.31 8.06
CA GLN A 15 19.30 -20.69 9.28
C GLN A 15 19.96 -19.33 9.01
N LYS A 16 20.64 -19.15 7.87
CA LYS A 16 21.19 -17.83 7.49
C LYS A 16 20.10 -16.81 7.15
N LEU A 17 18.99 -17.26 6.55
CA LEU A 17 17.86 -16.40 6.18
C LEU A 17 17.08 -15.89 7.41
N ILE A 18 17.03 -16.67 8.49
CA ILE A 18 16.32 -16.32 9.73
C ILE A 18 17.26 -15.61 10.75
N SER A 19 18.57 -15.59 10.50
CA SER A 19 19.53 -14.98 11.44
C SER A 19 19.27 -13.48 11.63
N PRO A 20 19.16 -12.97 12.87
CA PRO A 20 18.97 -11.54 13.13
C PRO A 20 20.06 -10.67 12.49
N LYS A 21 21.29 -11.19 12.46
CA LYS A 21 22.44 -10.54 11.84
C LYS A 21 22.23 -10.27 10.34
N TYR A 22 21.51 -11.14 9.64
CA TYR A 22 21.15 -10.92 8.23
C TYR A 22 20.16 -9.75 8.05
N PHE A 23 19.21 -9.56 8.96
CA PHE A 23 18.22 -8.47 8.90
C PHE A 23 18.79 -7.11 9.30
N PHE A 24 19.76 -7.10 10.24
CA PHE A 24 20.46 -5.89 10.70
C PHE A 24 21.75 -5.58 9.93
N SER A 25 22.22 -6.49 9.06
CA SER A 25 23.37 -6.19 8.20
C SER A 25 23.06 -5.06 7.22
N ALA A 26 23.95 -4.07 7.16
CA ALA A 26 23.90 -3.04 6.14
C ALA A 26 24.09 -3.70 4.77
N ASN A 27 23.13 -3.51 3.86
CA ASN A 27 23.32 -3.89 2.46
C ASN A 27 24.35 -2.93 1.83
N PRO A 28 25.14 -3.38 0.83
CA PRO A 28 26.08 -2.49 0.14
C PRO A 28 25.26 -1.36 -0.51
N GLY A 29 25.46 -0.13 -0.02
CA GLY A 29 24.63 1.04 -0.28
C GLY A 29 24.40 1.34 -1.77
N SER A 30 25.28 2.12 -2.39
CA SER A 30 25.13 2.63 -3.76
C SER A 30 25.21 1.56 -4.87
N ALA A 31 25.70 0.35 -4.58
CA ALA A 31 25.77 -0.77 -5.52
C ALA A 31 24.43 -1.53 -5.68
N PHE A 32 23.32 -0.93 -5.28
CA PHE A 32 22.01 -1.56 -5.29
C PHE A 32 21.38 -1.58 -6.68
N LYS A 33 21.41 -2.74 -7.34
CA LYS A 33 20.88 -2.97 -8.70
C LYS A 33 19.42 -2.55 -8.92
N PHE A 34 18.59 -2.54 -7.87
CA PHE A 34 17.16 -2.23 -7.98
C PHE A 34 16.81 -0.79 -7.60
N TYR A 35 17.79 0.12 -7.48
CA TYR A 35 17.54 1.52 -7.13
C TYR A 35 16.57 2.19 -8.10
N VAL A 36 16.87 2.16 -9.40
CA VAL A 36 16.06 2.83 -10.43
C VAL A 36 14.62 2.25 -10.49
N PRO A 37 14.40 0.92 -10.54
CA PRO A 37 13.06 0.36 -10.48
C PRO A 37 12.27 0.77 -9.23
N LEU A 38 12.92 0.82 -8.07
CA LEU A 38 12.26 1.19 -6.82
C LEU A 38 11.87 2.67 -6.80
N VAL A 39 12.75 3.57 -7.24
CA VAL A 39 12.42 5.00 -7.36
C VAL A 39 11.27 5.21 -8.34
N ALA A 40 11.29 4.52 -9.49
CA ALA A 40 10.20 4.58 -10.46
C ALA A 40 8.88 4.10 -9.85
N PHE A 41 8.88 2.96 -9.16
CA PHE A 41 7.71 2.42 -8.48
C PHE A 41 7.15 3.39 -7.42
N SER A 42 8.01 3.94 -6.56
CA SER A 42 7.58 4.89 -5.52
C SER A 42 6.99 6.17 -6.13
N THR A 43 7.60 6.67 -7.21
CA THR A 43 7.12 7.86 -7.94
C THR A 43 5.76 7.60 -8.57
N ILE A 44 5.58 6.47 -9.25
CA ILE A 44 4.29 6.06 -9.83
C ILE A 44 3.21 5.97 -8.75
N LEU A 45 3.54 5.44 -7.57
CA LEU A 45 2.62 5.33 -6.42
C LEU A 45 2.12 6.71 -5.96
N ILE A 46 3.01 7.70 -5.88
CA ILE A 46 2.65 9.08 -5.54
C ILE A 46 1.78 9.70 -6.63
N VAL A 47 2.17 9.57 -7.91
CA VAL A 47 1.41 10.13 -9.03
C VAL A 47 0.01 9.52 -9.09
N LEU A 48 -0.12 8.20 -8.94
CA LEU A 48 -1.41 7.52 -8.87
C LEU A 48 -2.24 8.00 -7.67
N GLY A 49 -1.63 8.12 -6.49
CA GLY A 49 -2.31 8.64 -5.31
C GLY A 49 -2.83 10.07 -5.52
N ALA A 50 -2.02 10.95 -6.10
CA ALA A 50 -2.41 12.31 -6.44
C ALA A 50 -3.53 12.35 -7.49
N ALA A 51 -3.43 11.54 -8.55
CA ALA A 51 -4.45 11.43 -9.58
C ALA A 51 -5.80 10.96 -8.99
N ILE A 52 -5.78 10.00 -8.07
CA ILE A 52 -6.98 9.51 -7.38
C ILE A 52 -7.61 10.61 -6.53
N LEU A 53 -6.82 11.41 -5.81
CA LEU A 53 -7.34 12.53 -5.03
C LEU A 53 -7.93 13.63 -5.91
N ILE A 54 -7.29 13.96 -7.03
CA ILE A 54 -7.80 14.95 -8.00
C ILE A 54 -9.11 14.45 -8.61
N TYR A 55 -9.16 13.19 -9.05
CA TYR A 55 -10.37 12.56 -9.58
C TYR A 55 -11.50 12.57 -8.54
N ASN A 56 -11.17 12.27 -7.29
CA ASN A 56 -12.15 12.28 -6.22
C ASN A 56 -12.73 13.68 -5.97
N LYS A 57 -11.87 14.71 -5.94
CA LYS A 57 -12.29 16.12 -5.79
C LYS A 57 -13.15 16.62 -6.96
N THR A 58 -12.87 16.18 -8.18
CA THR A 58 -13.53 16.68 -9.40
C THR A 58 -14.81 15.92 -9.75
N LYS A 59 -14.88 14.61 -9.49
CA LYS A 59 -16.01 13.76 -9.94
C LYS A 59 -16.85 13.16 -8.81
N ILE A 60 -16.27 12.90 -7.65
CA ILE A 60 -16.90 12.06 -6.61
C ILE A 60 -17.25 12.84 -5.33
N LYS A 61 -16.77 14.08 -5.18
CA LYS A 61 -16.92 14.92 -3.98
C LYS A 61 -18.30 14.87 -3.31
N ASN A 62 -19.37 14.88 -4.10
CA ASN A 62 -20.76 14.93 -3.62
C ASN A 62 -21.36 13.54 -3.29
N TYR A 63 -20.57 12.48 -3.37
CA TYR A 63 -21.00 11.10 -3.09
C TYR A 63 -20.22 10.52 -1.90
N PRO A 64 -20.70 10.70 -0.66
CA PRO A 64 -19.96 10.41 0.58
C PRO A 64 -19.30 9.02 0.68
N PRO A 65 -19.96 7.89 0.31
CA PRO A 65 -19.33 6.58 0.48
C PRO A 65 -18.16 6.36 -0.48
N LYS A 66 -18.29 6.80 -1.74
CA LYS A 66 -17.18 6.74 -2.72
C LYS A 66 -16.09 7.75 -2.35
N ASN A 67 -16.47 8.96 -1.93
CA ASN A 67 -15.53 10.01 -1.55
C ASN A 67 -14.61 9.57 -0.40
N LYS A 68 -15.17 9.01 0.67
CA LYS A 68 -14.39 8.48 1.81
C LYS A 68 -13.44 7.36 1.40
N PHE A 69 -13.85 6.51 0.46
CA PHE A 69 -13.02 5.40 -0.02
C PHE A 69 -11.84 5.90 -0.87
N PHE A 70 -12.10 6.72 -1.90
CA PHE A 70 -11.06 7.21 -2.81
C PHE A 70 -10.11 8.20 -2.13
N ASN A 71 -10.59 9.05 -1.21
CA ASN A 71 -9.69 9.90 -0.41
C ASN A 71 -8.71 9.07 0.41
N GLY A 72 -9.22 8.05 1.11
CA GLY A 72 -8.37 7.18 1.91
C GLY A 72 -7.32 6.47 1.05
N LEU A 73 -7.74 5.87 -0.06
CA LEU A 73 -6.85 5.14 -0.97
C LEU A 73 -5.77 6.05 -1.58
N GLY A 74 -6.14 7.26 -2.01
CA GLY A 74 -5.19 8.24 -2.54
C GLY A 74 -4.17 8.69 -1.49
N ILE A 75 -4.61 8.99 -0.26
CA ILE A 75 -3.72 9.40 0.84
C ILE A 75 -2.74 8.28 1.19
N TRP A 76 -3.22 7.04 1.38
CA TRP A 76 -2.33 5.92 1.69
C TRP A 76 -1.32 5.65 0.57
N SER A 77 -1.72 5.78 -0.69
CA SER A 77 -0.81 5.63 -1.84
C SER A 77 0.31 6.67 -1.81
N ILE A 78 0.00 7.93 -1.51
CA ILE A 78 1.01 8.99 -1.37
C ILE A 78 1.94 8.71 -0.18
N ILE A 79 1.39 8.29 0.97
CA ILE A 79 2.18 7.96 2.17
C ILE A 79 3.15 6.82 1.88
N PHE A 80 2.70 5.72 1.26
CA PHE A 80 3.58 4.61 0.93
C PHE A 80 4.63 5.00 -0.11
N GLY A 81 4.25 5.76 -1.14
CA GLY A 81 5.19 6.25 -2.14
C GLY A 81 6.27 7.16 -1.55
N THR A 82 5.89 8.14 -0.73
CA THR A 82 6.84 9.06 -0.06
C THR A 82 7.71 8.35 0.97
N PHE A 83 7.14 7.45 1.77
CA PHE A 83 7.90 6.66 2.74
C PHE A 83 8.90 5.72 2.06
N SER A 84 8.51 5.12 0.93
CA SER A 84 9.41 4.30 0.12
C SER A 84 10.57 5.12 -0.45
N LEU A 85 10.32 6.34 -0.96
CA LEU A 85 11.39 7.25 -1.39
C LEU A 85 12.33 7.62 -0.24
N ALA A 86 11.80 7.89 0.95
CA ALA A 86 12.62 8.18 2.13
C ALA A 86 13.53 6.99 2.48
N LEU A 87 13.00 5.76 2.48
CA LEU A 87 13.80 4.56 2.71
C LEU A 87 14.89 4.35 1.63
N ILE A 88 14.59 4.65 0.37
CA ILE A 88 15.56 4.58 -0.73
C ILE A 88 16.65 5.64 -0.53
N PHE A 89 16.29 6.86 -0.13
CA PHE A 89 17.21 7.96 0.14
C PHE A 89 18.17 7.61 1.29
N PHE A 90 17.67 7.18 2.45
CA PHE A 90 18.52 6.78 3.57
C PHE A 90 19.41 5.58 3.26
N ARG A 91 18.98 4.72 2.33
CA ARG A 91 19.77 3.60 1.84
C ARG A 91 20.89 4.05 0.90
N TYR A 92 20.65 5.07 0.08
CA TYR A 92 21.68 5.69 -0.75
C TYR A 92 22.76 6.35 0.10
N GLU A 93 22.35 7.08 1.15
CA GLU A 93 23.24 7.71 2.15
C GLU A 93 23.97 6.71 3.06
N GLY A 94 23.65 5.41 2.98
CA GLY A 94 24.34 4.36 3.74
C GLY A 94 24.07 4.38 5.25
N VAL A 95 22.99 5.04 5.71
CA VAL A 95 22.65 5.12 7.13
C VAL A 95 22.30 3.72 7.65
N ARG A 96 23.17 3.12 8.48
CA ARG A 96 23.10 1.71 8.91
C ARG A 96 21.73 1.26 9.44
N PHE A 97 21.09 2.07 10.29
CA PHE A 97 19.81 1.69 10.92
C PHE A 97 18.62 1.87 9.97
N LEU A 98 18.57 2.97 9.21
CA LEU A 98 17.46 3.28 8.29
C LEU A 98 17.54 2.52 6.95
N SER A 99 18.70 1.94 6.64
CA SER A 99 18.89 1.07 5.48
C SER A 99 18.67 -0.42 5.79
N ALA A 100 18.32 -0.75 7.03
CA ALA A 100 18.14 -2.12 7.48
C ALA A 100 17.04 -2.83 6.67
N ARG A 101 17.28 -4.11 6.36
CA ARG A 101 16.33 -4.93 5.57
C ARG A 101 14.99 -5.10 6.29
N ILE A 102 14.99 -5.06 7.61
CA ILE A 102 13.78 -5.17 8.43
C ILE A 102 12.76 -4.07 8.12
N LEU A 103 13.20 -2.84 7.81
CA LEU A 103 12.30 -1.73 7.48
C LEU A 103 11.58 -1.98 6.14
N TRP A 104 12.26 -2.61 5.18
CA TRP A 104 11.66 -3.05 3.93
C TRP A 104 10.65 -4.18 4.12
N VAL A 105 10.92 -5.11 5.05
CA VAL A 105 9.95 -6.16 5.41
C VAL A 105 8.70 -5.54 6.04
N PHE A 106 8.86 -4.62 7.01
CA PHE A 106 7.73 -3.91 7.61
C PHE A 106 6.97 -3.06 6.59
N TYR A 107 7.67 -2.39 5.67
CA TYR A 107 7.05 -1.65 4.58
C TYR A 107 6.18 -2.55 3.70
N LEU A 108 6.71 -3.68 3.22
CA LEU A 108 5.97 -4.62 2.39
C LEU A 108 4.79 -5.23 3.15
N LEU A 109 4.98 -5.59 4.41
CA LEU A 109 3.91 -6.12 5.27
C LEU A 109 2.79 -5.10 5.45
N SER A 110 3.14 -3.84 5.73
CA SER A 110 2.18 -2.74 5.88
C SER A 110 1.42 -2.47 4.58
N LEU A 111 2.13 -2.41 3.45
CA LEU A 111 1.54 -2.24 2.12
C LEU A 111 0.56 -3.38 1.80
N PHE A 112 0.94 -4.63 2.10
CA PHE A 112 0.09 -5.80 1.91
C PHE A 112 -1.17 -5.73 2.78
N LEU A 113 -1.02 -5.43 4.08
CA LEU A 113 -2.14 -5.31 5.01
C LEU A 113 -3.11 -4.21 4.56
N VAL A 114 -2.62 -3.01 4.26
CA VAL A 114 -3.47 -1.90 3.82
C VAL A 114 -4.17 -2.26 2.51
N SER A 115 -3.45 -2.83 1.54
CA SER A 115 -4.03 -3.28 0.27
C SER A 115 -5.14 -4.31 0.49
N PHE A 116 -4.92 -5.30 1.36
CA PHE A 116 -5.91 -6.30 1.72
C PHE A 116 -7.16 -5.69 2.40
N PHE A 117 -6.97 -4.75 3.33
CA PHE A 117 -8.09 -4.04 3.98
C PHE A 117 -8.92 -3.24 2.97
N TYR A 118 -8.27 -2.53 2.05
CA TYR A 118 -8.97 -1.78 1.00
C TYR A 118 -9.67 -2.69 0.00
N LEU A 119 -9.06 -3.83 -0.35
CA LEU A 119 -9.67 -4.84 -1.23
C LEU A 119 -10.94 -5.42 -0.58
N LYS A 120 -10.86 -5.83 0.70
CA LYS A 120 -12.01 -6.32 1.47
C LYS A 120 -13.08 -5.25 1.61
N LYS A 121 -12.71 -3.99 1.80
CA LYS A 121 -13.64 -2.87 1.86
C LYS A 121 -14.34 -2.66 0.52
N TYR A 122 -13.61 -2.74 -0.60
CA TYR A 122 -14.13 -2.58 -1.95
C TYR A 122 -15.17 -3.65 -2.30
N PHE A 123 -14.87 -4.93 -2.07
CA PHE A 123 -15.80 -6.03 -2.40
C PHE A 123 -16.92 -6.23 -1.37
N GLY A 124 -16.71 -5.86 -0.11
CA GLY A 124 -17.65 -6.15 0.97
C GLY A 124 -18.49 -4.95 1.43
N ARG A 125 -17.84 -3.90 1.94
CA ARG A 125 -18.51 -2.80 2.65
C ARG A 125 -18.98 -1.71 1.71
N LEU A 126 -18.17 -1.35 0.71
CA LEU A 126 -18.44 -0.28 -0.23
C LEU A 126 -19.79 -0.46 -0.98
N PRO A 127 -20.13 -1.63 -1.57
CA PRO A 127 -21.42 -1.81 -2.24
C PRO A 127 -22.60 -1.64 -1.28
N LYS A 128 -22.46 -2.12 -0.03
CA LYS A 128 -23.50 -1.96 1.01
C LYS A 128 -23.68 -0.51 1.41
N GLU A 129 -22.60 0.26 1.54
CA GLU A 129 -22.64 1.69 1.84
C GLU A 129 -23.25 2.51 0.70
N ILE A 130 -22.95 2.15 -0.56
CA ILE A 130 -23.54 2.74 -1.76
C ILE A 130 -25.05 2.49 -1.78
N PHE A 131 -25.49 1.24 -1.62
CA PHE A 131 -26.92 0.89 -1.63
C PHE A 131 -27.71 1.61 -0.52
N LYS A 132 -27.13 1.69 0.69
CA LYS A 132 -27.74 2.45 1.80
C LYS A 132 -27.88 3.93 1.49
N TYR A 133 -26.86 4.52 0.87
CA TYR A 133 -26.88 5.94 0.51
C TYR A 133 -27.92 6.22 -0.60
N GLU A 134 -28.01 5.36 -1.62
CA GLU A 134 -29.03 5.48 -2.67
C GLU A 134 -30.44 5.32 -2.12
N SER A 135 -30.65 4.33 -1.24
CA SER A 135 -31.93 4.14 -0.54
C SER A 135 -32.33 5.37 0.29
N TYR A 136 -31.35 6.01 0.94
CA TYR A 136 -31.57 7.26 1.69
C TYR A 136 -31.98 8.41 0.75
N LEU A 137 -31.28 8.59 -0.37
CA LEU A 137 -31.62 9.62 -1.36
C LEU A 137 -33.01 9.40 -1.98
N LEU A 138 -33.37 8.14 -2.27
CA LEU A 138 -34.71 7.79 -2.77
C LEU A 138 -35.78 8.13 -1.73
N LYS A 139 -35.60 7.74 -0.47
CA LYS A 139 -36.53 8.11 0.62
C LYS A 139 -36.67 9.61 0.73
N GLN A 140 -35.58 10.38 0.67
CA GLN A 140 -35.62 11.83 0.73
C GLN A 140 -36.40 12.45 -0.44
N LYS A 141 -36.27 11.88 -1.65
CA LYS A 141 -36.96 12.35 -2.85
C LYS A 141 -38.48 12.07 -2.81
N TYR A 142 -38.88 10.87 -2.39
CA TYR A 142 -40.28 10.41 -2.48
C TYR A 142 -41.08 10.57 -1.18
N LEU A 143 -40.44 10.65 -0.02
CA LEU A 143 -41.08 10.89 1.28
C LEU A 143 -40.87 12.34 1.76
N SER A 144 -40.71 13.28 0.82
CA SER A 144 -40.55 14.70 1.12
C SER A 144 -41.68 15.17 2.06
N LYS A 145 -41.29 15.45 3.31
CA LYS A 145 -42.03 16.04 4.43
C LYS A 145 -43.51 16.38 4.12
N ARG A 146 -44.44 15.61 4.70
CA ARG A 146 -45.67 16.24 5.22
C ARG A 146 -45.18 17.34 6.18
N LYS A 147 -45.32 18.61 5.77
CA LYS A 147 -45.16 19.72 6.70
C LYS A 147 -46.20 19.50 7.82
N PRO A 148 -45.82 19.55 9.11
CA PRO A 148 -46.81 19.71 10.17
C PRO A 148 -47.55 21.04 9.98
#